data_AF-Q2FMM7-F1
#
_entry.id   AF-Q2FMM7-F1
#
_cell.length_a   1.000
_cell.length_b   1.000
_cell.length_c   1.000
_cell.angle_alpha   90.00
_cell.angle_beta   90.00
_cell.angle_gamma   90.00
#
_symmetry.space_group_name_H-M   'P 1'
#
loop_
_entity.id
_entity.type
_entity.pdbx_description
1 polymer ?
#
loop_
_entity_poly.entity_id
_entity_poly.type
_entity_poly.pdbx_seq_one_letter_code
_entity_poly.pdbx_strand_id
1 'polypeptide(L)'
;MLLPAGWNIDNFQCLGISVTNPQDPTYGIMFLSQVHQYPNLLPLGTTPEQYVENYFSQDLALGGKFADSVQILGYPDADVSGISVFGGIHVKPMEVSLRINGVPVIAYLTVGTYDIYVGTVVAYLWGIYGPAATFAEDGPFLKQVYDSIRYDEDYMAESRRLMKWGD
;
A
#
# COMPACT_ATOMS: atom_id res chain seq x y z
N MET A 1 10.41 6.58 14.96
CA MET A 1 9.38 6.85 13.94
C MET A 1 8.99 8.31 14.04
N LEU A 2 9.04 9.02 12.92
CA LEU A 2 8.71 10.44 12.78
C LEU A 2 7.20 10.55 12.49
N LEU A 3 6.37 10.19 13.45
CA LEU A 3 4.92 10.28 13.27
C LEU A 3 4.47 11.75 13.30
N PRO A 4 3.62 12.21 12.36
CA PRO A 4 3.01 13.52 12.48
C PRO A 4 2.15 13.61 13.76
N ALA A 5 2.14 14.76 14.41
CA ALA A 5 1.39 14.93 15.64
C ALA A 5 -0.11 14.64 15.41
N GLY A 6 -0.70 13.81 16.28
CA GLY A 6 -2.13 13.47 16.24
C GLY A 6 -2.53 12.37 15.26
N TRP A 7 -1.58 11.75 14.55
CA TRP A 7 -1.85 10.57 13.73
C TRP A 7 -1.89 9.30 14.57
N ASN A 8 -2.61 8.30 14.07
CA ASN A 8 -2.78 7.00 14.72
C ASN A 8 -1.96 5.94 14.00
N ILE A 9 -1.51 4.96 14.79
CA ILE A 9 -0.85 3.76 14.31
C ILE A 9 -1.80 2.60 14.58
N ASP A 10 -2.31 1.99 13.52
CA ASP A 10 -3.19 0.85 13.60
C ASP A 10 -2.38 -0.41 13.27
N ASN A 11 -2.23 -1.30 14.25
CA ASN A 11 -1.64 -2.61 14.03
C ASN A 11 -2.65 -3.51 13.30
N PHE A 12 -2.30 -3.94 12.10
CA PHE A 12 -3.16 -4.76 11.27
C PHE A 12 -2.90 -6.24 11.55
N GLN A 13 -3.34 -6.74 12.71
CA GLN A 13 -3.39 -8.18 13.04
C GLN A 13 -2.14 -9.02 12.66
N CYS A 14 -0.93 -8.56 13.02
CA CYS A 14 0.36 -9.17 12.67
C CYS A 14 0.75 -9.14 11.18
N LEU A 15 -0.11 -8.59 10.32
CA LEU A 15 0.16 -8.36 8.90
C LEU A 15 0.99 -7.10 8.68
N GLY A 16 0.92 -6.12 9.59
CA GLY A 16 1.77 -4.94 9.54
C GLY A 16 1.15 -3.73 10.23
N ILE A 17 1.48 -2.54 9.72
CA ILE A 17 1.10 -1.26 10.29
C ILE A 17 0.41 -0.40 9.22
N SER A 18 -0.69 0.24 9.61
CA SER A 18 -1.27 1.37 8.89
C SER A 18 -1.11 2.62 9.76
N VAL A 19 -0.73 3.73 9.15
CA VAL A 19 -0.60 5.02 9.83
C VAL A 19 -1.60 5.98 9.19
N THR A 20 -2.52 6.50 9.99
CA THR A 20 -3.68 7.24 9.50
C THR A 20 -3.84 8.57 10.23
N ASN A 21 -4.36 9.58 9.53
CA ASN A 21 -4.76 10.82 10.18
C ASN A 21 -6.23 10.70 10.62
N PRO A 22 -6.53 10.63 11.93
CA PRO A 22 -7.91 10.51 12.39
C PRO A 22 -8.76 11.75 12.10
N GLN A 23 -8.13 12.91 11.87
CA GLN A 23 -8.82 14.14 11.49
C GLN A 23 -9.05 14.24 9.97
N ASP A 24 -8.28 13.48 9.19
CA ASP A 24 -8.42 13.46 7.73
C ASP A 24 -8.08 12.08 7.14
N PRO A 25 -9.08 11.22 6.90
CA PRO A 25 -8.87 9.84 6.47
C PRO A 25 -8.30 9.72 5.04
N THR A 26 -8.21 10.84 4.31
CA THR A 26 -7.63 10.89 2.95
C THR A 26 -6.12 10.75 2.95
N TYR A 27 -5.48 10.89 4.12
CA TYR A 27 -4.06 10.60 4.29
C TYR A 27 -3.83 9.22 4.88
N GLY A 28 -2.76 8.57 4.43
CA GLY A 28 -2.23 7.45 5.16
C GLY A 28 -1.00 6.82 4.55
N ILE A 29 -0.44 5.91 5.34
CA ILE A 29 0.77 5.16 5.04
C ILE A 29 0.45 3.71 5.35
N MET A 30 0.71 2.83 4.40
CA MET A 30 0.44 1.41 4.52
C MET A 30 1.75 0.65 4.46
N PHE A 31 1.94 -0.22 5.44
CA PHE A 31 2.99 -1.22 5.43
C PHE A 31 2.38 -2.54 5.88
N LEU A 32 1.80 -3.27 4.94
CA LEU A 32 1.10 -4.53 5.20
C LEU A 32 1.78 -5.66 4.42
N SER A 33 1.84 -6.83 5.04
CA SER A 33 2.44 -8.05 4.52
C SER A 33 1.46 -9.20 4.71
N GLN A 34 1.39 -10.08 3.72
CA GLN A 34 0.53 -11.26 3.72
C GLN A 34 -0.97 -10.92 3.97
N VAL A 35 -1.52 -9.93 3.27
CA VAL A 35 -2.96 -9.63 3.28
C VAL A 35 -3.70 -10.70 2.45
N HIS A 36 -4.98 -10.92 2.74
CA HIS A 36 -5.79 -11.99 2.13
C HIS A 36 -5.21 -13.39 2.38
N GLN A 37 -5.18 -13.82 3.65
CA GLN A 37 -4.82 -15.19 4.04
C GLN A 37 -6.05 -16.06 4.25
N TYR A 38 -5.85 -17.38 4.28
CA TYR A 38 -6.92 -18.33 4.59
C TYR A 38 -7.64 -17.97 5.91
N PRO A 39 -8.98 -17.92 5.92
CA PRO A 39 -9.91 -18.35 4.85
C PRO A 39 -10.28 -17.26 3.81
N ASN A 40 -9.80 -16.03 3.96
CA ASN A 40 -10.10 -14.89 3.09
C ASN A 40 -9.04 -14.71 1.99
N LEU A 41 -8.99 -15.65 1.04
CA LEU A 41 -8.08 -15.59 -0.10
C LEU A 41 -8.74 -14.86 -1.27
N LEU A 42 -7.93 -14.23 -2.11
CA LEU A 42 -8.38 -13.72 -3.41
C LEU A 42 -8.52 -14.88 -4.41
N PRO A 43 -9.28 -14.71 -5.51
CA PRO A 43 -9.33 -15.70 -6.57
C PRO A 43 -7.93 -16.04 -7.10
N LEU A 44 -7.70 -17.31 -7.41
CA LEU A 44 -6.42 -17.81 -7.91
C LEU A 44 -5.98 -17.05 -9.18
N GLY A 45 -4.70 -16.69 -9.26
CA GLY A 45 -4.12 -15.94 -10.37
C GLY A 45 -4.36 -14.43 -10.31
N THR A 46 -4.82 -13.88 -9.17
CA THR A 46 -5.02 -12.43 -9.03
C THR A 46 -3.69 -11.68 -9.14
N THR A 47 -3.54 -10.82 -10.15
CA THR A 47 -2.33 -9.99 -10.30
C THR A 47 -2.33 -8.80 -9.33
N PRO A 48 -1.18 -8.14 -9.10
CA PRO A 48 -1.13 -6.90 -8.32
C PRO A 48 -2.08 -5.82 -8.83
N GLU A 49 -2.18 -5.65 -10.15
CA GLU A 49 -3.08 -4.70 -10.80
C GLU A 49 -4.55 -5.07 -10.56
N GLN A 50 -4.91 -6.34 -10.76
CA GLN A 50 -6.27 -6.84 -10.49
C GLN A 50 -6.66 -6.68 -9.02
N TYR A 51 -5.71 -6.87 -8.10
CA TYR A 51 -5.90 -6.60 -6.69
C TYR A 51 -6.28 -5.13 -6.45
N VAL A 52 -5.49 -4.20 -6.98
CA VAL A 52 -5.71 -2.76 -6.84
C VAL A 52 -7.07 -2.34 -7.42
N GLU A 53 -7.39 -2.76 -8.63
CA GLU A 53 -8.61 -2.33 -9.32
C GLU A 53 -9.89 -2.88 -8.68
N ASN A 54 -9.86 -4.13 -8.19
CA ASN A 54 -11.09 -4.83 -7.81
C ASN A 54 -11.29 -5.00 -6.30
N TYR A 55 -10.22 -5.00 -5.50
CA TYR A 55 -10.29 -5.41 -4.09
C TYR A 55 -9.75 -4.36 -3.12
N PHE A 56 -8.78 -3.55 -3.53
CA PHE A 56 -8.13 -2.58 -2.63
C PHE A 56 -9.10 -1.58 -1.98
N SER A 57 -10.11 -1.11 -2.71
CA SER A 57 -11.14 -0.23 -2.14
C SER A 57 -11.95 -0.89 -1.02
N GLN A 58 -12.22 -2.19 -1.14
CA GLN A 58 -12.93 -2.98 -0.13
C GLN A 58 -12.07 -3.14 1.13
N ASP A 59 -10.77 -3.37 0.96
CA ASP A 59 -9.82 -3.45 2.09
C ASP A 59 -9.71 -2.12 2.83
N LEU A 60 -9.70 -0.99 2.12
CA LEU A 60 -9.77 0.33 2.74
C LEU A 60 -11.08 0.53 3.52
N ALA A 61 -12.21 0.01 3.03
CA ALA A 61 -13.50 0.08 3.69
C ALA A 61 -13.54 -0.73 5.01
N LEU A 62 -12.83 -1.85 5.09
CA LEU A 62 -12.64 -2.56 6.37
C LEU A 62 -11.91 -1.70 7.41
N GLY A 63 -11.07 -0.78 6.96
CA GLY A 63 -10.42 0.25 7.79
C GLY A 63 -11.28 1.50 8.03
N GLY A 64 -12.58 1.47 7.72
CA GLY A 64 -13.50 2.58 7.93
C GLY A 64 -13.45 3.69 6.86
N LYS A 65 -12.82 3.45 5.71
CA LYS A 65 -12.67 4.43 4.62
C LYS A 65 -13.53 4.03 3.44
N PHE A 66 -14.53 4.83 3.07
CA PHE A 66 -15.28 4.56 1.86
C PHE A 66 -14.42 4.94 0.65
N ALA A 67 -13.82 3.95 0.00
CA ALA A 67 -12.99 4.14 -1.17
C ALA A 67 -13.72 3.68 -2.44
N ASP A 68 -13.59 4.45 -3.53
CA ASP A 68 -14.15 4.10 -4.84
C ASP A 68 -13.28 4.66 -5.99
N SER A 69 -13.73 4.40 -7.22
CA SER A 69 -13.14 4.97 -8.45
C SER A 69 -11.64 4.73 -8.60
N VAL A 70 -11.17 3.54 -8.21
CA VAL A 70 -9.75 3.18 -8.28
C VAL A 70 -9.31 3.07 -9.74
N GLN A 71 -8.23 3.75 -10.09
CA GLN A 71 -7.64 3.76 -11.41
C GLN A 71 -6.11 3.78 -11.30
N ILE A 72 -5.43 2.86 -11.98
CA ILE A 72 -3.98 2.90 -12.12
C ILE A 72 -3.61 3.98 -13.15
N LEU A 73 -2.80 4.96 -12.74
CA LEU A 73 -2.33 6.06 -13.58
C LEU A 73 -1.03 5.72 -14.30
N GLY A 74 -0.18 4.91 -13.67
CA GLY A 74 1.12 4.56 -14.23
C GLY A 74 1.89 3.56 -13.39
N TYR A 75 3.04 3.16 -13.91
CA TYR A 75 3.96 2.20 -13.30
C TYR A 75 5.31 2.89 -13.07
N PRO A 76 5.59 3.36 -11.84
CA PRO A 76 6.89 3.95 -11.51
C PRO A 76 8.02 2.96 -11.78
N ASP A 77 9.15 3.43 -12.30
CA ASP A 77 10.31 2.58 -12.53
C ASP A 77 10.99 2.22 -11.21
N ALA A 78 10.86 0.97 -10.78
CA ALA A 78 11.53 0.42 -9.61
C ALA A 78 12.06 -0.98 -9.89
N ASP A 79 13.32 -1.22 -9.53
CA ASP A 79 13.93 -2.54 -9.62
C ASP A 79 13.43 -3.44 -8.48
N VAL A 80 12.41 -4.25 -8.76
CA VAL A 80 11.79 -5.19 -7.80
C VAL A 80 12.45 -6.57 -7.77
N SER A 81 13.59 -6.77 -8.43
CA SER A 81 14.22 -8.09 -8.58
C SER A 81 14.62 -8.74 -7.24
N GLY A 82 14.90 -7.94 -6.21
CA GLY A 82 15.24 -8.41 -4.87
C GLY A 82 14.07 -9.07 -4.12
N ILE A 83 12.82 -8.78 -4.49
CA ILE A 83 11.62 -9.28 -3.80
C ILE A 83 10.70 -10.13 -4.69
N SER A 84 10.97 -10.18 -6.00
CA SER A 84 10.32 -11.16 -6.88
C SER A 84 11.03 -12.52 -6.74
N VAL A 85 10.65 -13.31 -5.73
CA VAL A 85 11.30 -14.60 -5.44
C VAL A 85 11.15 -15.58 -6.60
N PHE A 86 12.17 -15.69 -7.46
CA PHE A 86 12.29 -16.65 -8.57
C PHE A 86 11.01 -16.85 -9.42
N GLY A 87 10.22 -15.78 -9.62
CA GLY A 87 8.97 -15.81 -10.39
C GLY A 87 7.73 -16.30 -9.63
N GLY A 88 7.85 -16.63 -8.33
CA GLY A 88 6.72 -17.04 -7.48
C GLY A 88 5.91 -15.87 -6.89
N ILE A 89 6.52 -14.68 -6.78
CA ILE A 89 5.83 -13.46 -6.34
C ILE A 89 5.84 -12.44 -7.49
N HIS A 90 4.64 -12.01 -7.90
CA HIS A 90 4.43 -10.96 -8.89
C HIS A 90 4.37 -9.62 -8.18
N VAL A 91 5.32 -8.72 -8.45
CA VAL A 91 5.42 -7.43 -7.77
C VAL A 91 5.28 -6.28 -8.77
N LYS A 92 4.46 -5.28 -8.40
CA LYS A 92 4.24 -4.07 -9.19
C LYS A 92 4.19 -2.81 -8.33
N PRO A 93 5.08 -1.83 -8.60
CA PRO A 93 4.87 -0.45 -8.17
C PRO A 93 3.84 0.22 -9.10
N MET A 94 2.93 1.00 -8.52
CA MET A 94 1.83 1.65 -9.21
C MET A 94 1.56 3.03 -8.62
N GLU A 95 1.31 4.00 -9.50
CA GLU A 95 0.64 5.25 -9.14
C GLU A 95 -0.86 5.07 -9.38
N VAL A 96 -1.67 5.39 -8.38
CA VAL A 96 -3.09 5.08 -8.35
C VAL A 96 -3.89 6.32 -7.97
N SER A 97 -4.93 6.61 -8.74
CA SER A 97 -5.98 7.56 -8.38
C SER A 97 -7.14 6.81 -7.76
N LEU A 98 -7.73 7.37 -6.71
CA LEU A 98 -8.96 6.88 -6.11
C LEU A 98 -9.72 8.03 -5.45
N ARG A 99 -10.92 7.75 -4.92
CA ARG A 99 -11.62 8.68 -4.03
C ARG A 99 -11.75 8.05 -2.66
N ILE A 100 -11.43 8.78 -1.60
CA ILE A 100 -11.68 8.37 -0.22
C ILE A 100 -12.67 9.35 0.40
N ASN A 101 -13.81 8.86 0.85
CA ASN A 101 -14.92 9.64 1.38
C ASN A 101 -15.31 10.80 0.45
N GLY A 102 -15.27 10.55 -0.86
CA GLY A 102 -15.59 11.53 -1.90
C GLY A 102 -14.48 12.52 -2.24
N VAL A 103 -13.32 12.47 -1.59
CA VAL A 103 -12.16 13.33 -1.88
C VAL A 103 -11.22 12.62 -2.84
N PRO A 104 -10.79 13.25 -3.95
CA PRO A 104 -9.77 12.70 -4.85
C PRO A 104 -8.43 12.51 -4.11
N VAL A 105 -7.85 11.32 -4.24
CA VAL A 105 -6.61 10.89 -3.59
C VAL A 105 -5.69 10.30 -4.64
N ILE A 106 -4.39 10.56 -4.48
CA ILE A 106 -3.34 9.83 -5.20
C ILE A 106 -2.63 8.93 -4.21
N ALA A 107 -2.28 7.73 -4.65
CA ALA A 107 -1.53 6.74 -3.90
C ALA A 107 -0.33 6.26 -4.73
N TYR A 108 0.82 6.07 -4.06
CA TYR A 108 1.94 5.31 -4.61
C TYR A 108 2.01 4.00 -3.85
N LEU A 109 1.76 2.90 -4.56
CA LEU A 109 1.65 1.57 -4.00
C LEU A 109 2.72 0.65 -4.59
N THR A 110 3.29 -0.23 -3.78
CA THR A 110 4.01 -1.41 -4.22
C THR A 110 3.24 -2.63 -3.72
N VAL A 111 2.74 -3.41 -4.67
CA VAL A 111 1.90 -4.58 -4.38
C VAL A 111 2.60 -5.83 -4.88
N GLY A 112 2.66 -6.84 -4.03
CA GLY A 112 3.13 -8.19 -4.38
C GLY A 112 2.04 -9.21 -4.18
N THR A 113 1.78 -10.07 -5.17
CA THR A 113 0.86 -11.20 -5.05
C THR A 113 1.55 -12.52 -5.35
N TYR A 114 1.08 -13.60 -4.74
CA TYR A 114 1.49 -14.96 -5.08
C TYR A 114 0.34 -15.93 -4.89
N ASP A 115 0.36 -16.99 -5.68
CA ASP A 115 -0.62 -18.05 -5.60
C ASP A 115 -0.24 -19.10 -4.56
N ILE A 116 -1.26 -19.55 -3.84
CA ILE A 116 -1.25 -20.81 -3.11
C ILE A 116 -2.29 -21.75 -3.72
N TYR A 117 -2.29 -23.02 -3.35
CA TYR A 117 -3.13 -24.07 -3.98
C TYR A 117 -4.63 -23.73 -4.13
N VAL A 118 -5.17 -22.84 -3.28
CA VAL A 118 -6.60 -22.55 -3.17
C VAL A 118 -6.96 -21.08 -3.43
N GLY A 119 -6.00 -20.22 -3.78
CA GLY A 119 -6.25 -18.80 -4.03
C GLY A 119 -4.98 -17.97 -4.07
N THR A 120 -5.14 -16.65 -4.14
CA THR A 120 -4.02 -15.70 -4.17
C THR A 120 -3.92 -14.93 -2.86
N VAL A 121 -2.69 -14.73 -2.39
CA VAL A 121 -2.34 -13.91 -1.23
C VAL A 121 -1.66 -12.63 -1.72
N VAL A 122 -1.92 -11.52 -1.04
CA VAL A 122 -1.16 -10.28 -1.22
C VAL A 122 0.05 -10.32 -0.28
N ALA A 123 1.20 -10.77 -0.80
CA ALA A 123 2.45 -10.80 -0.04
C ALA A 123 2.81 -9.43 0.53
N TYR A 124 2.60 -8.36 -0.24
CA TYR A 124 2.99 -7.00 0.09
C TYR A 124 1.92 -6.01 -0.33
N LEU A 125 1.53 -5.09 0.56
CA LEU A 125 0.80 -3.88 0.26
C LEU A 125 1.49 -2.73 1.00
N TRP A 126 2.36 -2.04 0.29
CA TRP A 126 3.15 -0.94 0.82
C TRP A 126 2.83 0.34 0.08
N GLY A 127 2.81 1.48 0.76
CA GLY A 127 2.66 2.75 0.07
C GLY A 127 2.25 3.91 0.94
N ILE A 128 2.04 5.03 0.27
CA ILE A 128 1.54 6.28 0.83
C ILE A 128 0.38 6.77 -0.03
N TYR A 129 -0.56 7.49 0.59
CA TYR A 129 -1.64 8.15 -0.14
C TYR A 129 -2.07 9.44 0.57
N GLY A 130 -2.58 10.38 -0.21
CA GLY A 130 -3.02 11.71 0.24
C GLY A 130 -3.91 12.42 -0.77
N PRO A 131 -4.54 13.55 -0.40
CA PRO A 131 -5.37 14.34 -1.30
C PRO A 131 -4.64 14.72 -2.59
N ALA A 132 -5.26 14.46 -3.74
CA ALA A 132 -4.65 14.73 -5.05
C ALA A 132 -4.22 16.19 -5.22
N ALA A 133 -4.93 17.13 -4.58
CA ALA A 133 -4.66 18.56 -4.68
C ALA A 133 -3.36 18.99 -3.98
N THR A 134 -2.94 18.31 -2.91
CA THR A 134 -1.77 18.68 -2.09
C THR A 134 -0.68 17.62 -2.13
N PHE A 135 -0.91 16.49 -2.79
CA PHE A 135 -0.02 15.34 -2.72
C PHE A 135 1.41 15.63 -3.16
N ALA A 136 1.61 16.49 -4.17
CA ALA A 136 2.95 16.90 -4.60
C ALA A 136 3.75 17.60 -3.49
N GLU A 137 3.07 18.35 -2.61
CA GLU A 137 3.67 19.05 -1.47
C GLU A 137 3.81 18.12 -0.25
N ASP A 138 2.81 17.28 0.02
CA ASP A 138 2.74 16.46 1.23
C ASP A 138 3.47 15.13 1.11
N GLY A 139 3.52 14.54 -0.08
CA GLY A 139 4.09 13.22 -0.27
C GLY A 139 5.57 13.10 0.14
N PRO A 140 6.46 14.13 0.03
CA PRO A 140 7.84 14.00 0.49
C PRO A 140 7.88 13.81 2.00
N PHE A 141 6.97 14.48 2.72
CA PHE A 141 6.79 14.28 4.13
C PHE A 141 6.23 12.88 4.43
N LEU A 142 5.19 12.43 3.74
CA LEU A 142 4.66 11.07 3.91
C LEU A 142 5.72 9.98 3.66
N LYS A 143 6.60 10.18 2.68
CA LYS A 143 7.75 9.32 2.41
C LYS A 143 8.75 9.34 3.58
N GLN A 144 9.10 10.49 4.13
CA GLN A 144 9.95 10.55 5.33
C GLN A 144 9.34 9.80 6.52
N VAL A 145 8.02 9.90 6.71
CA VAL A 145 7.33 9.12 7.75
C VAL A 145 7.44 7.63 7.46
N TYR A 146 7.14 7.18 6.23
CA TYR A 146 7.30 5.80 5.78
C TYR A 146 8.71 5.28 6.06
N ASP A 147 9.74 6.06 5.71
CA ASP A 147 11.14 5.66 5.91
C ASP A 147 11.52 5.52 7.37
N SER A 148 10.89 6.30 8.25
CA SER A 148 11.15 6.30 9.68
C SER A 148 10.53 5.11 10.45
N ILE A 149 9.74 4.26 9.78
CA ILE A 149 9.12 3.06 10.36
C ILE A 149 10.22 2.02 10.61
N ARG A 150 10.44 1.66 11.88
CA ARG A 150 11.50 0.72 12.32
C ARG A 150 11.00 -0.70 12.55
N TYR A 151 9.98 -1.11 11.79
CA TYR A 151 9.61 -2.53 11.74
C TYR A 151 10.83 -3.30 11.19
N ASP A 152 11.19 -4.46 11.76
CA ASP A 152 12.36 -5.30 11.44
C ASP A 152 13.35 -4.71 10.39
N GLU A 153 14.38 -3.97 10.86
CA GLU A 153 15.17 -3.02 10.05
C GLU A 153 15.75 -3.65 8.76
N ASP A 154 16.12 -4.93 8.79
CA ASP A 154 16.68 -5.67 7.65
C ASP A 154 15.60 -6.02 6.60
N TYR A 155 14.38 -6.33 7.03
CA TYR A 155 13.25 -6.62 6.13
C TYR A 155 12.70 -5.34 5.48
N MET A 156 12.81 -4.21 6.18
CA MET A 156 12.28 -2.91 5.75
C MET A 156 13.21 -2.09 4.86
N ALA A 157 14.49 -2.45 4.74
CA ALA A 157 15.42 -1.72 3.88
C ALA A 157 14.97 -1.77 2.42
N GLU A 158 14.52 -2.93 1.97
CA GLU A 158 14.11 -3.16 0.59
C GLU A 158 12.77 -2.51 0.25
N SER A 159 11.79 -2.54 1.17
CA SER A 159 10.51 -1.85 0.98
C SER A 159 10.69 -0.33 0.81
N ARG A 160 11.56 0.29 1.60
CA ARG A 160 11.92 1.72 1.49
C ARG A 160 12.66 2.07 0.20
N ARG A 161 13.50 1.17 -0.30
CA ARG A 161 14.21 1.34 -1.58
C ARG A 161 13.23 1.34 -2.76
N LEU A 162 12.20 0.51 -2.68
CA LEU A 162 11.23 0.31 -3.76
C LEU A 162 10.12 1.35 -3.80
N MET A 163 9.80 1.98 -2.65
CA MET A 163 8.79 3.02 -2.61
C MET A 163 9.27 4.26 -3.37
N LYS A 164 8.72 4.46 -4.56
CA LYS A 164 8.98 5.61 -5.43
C LYS A 164 8.09 6.77 -5.02
N TRP A 165 8.71 7.78 -4.44
CA TRP A 165 8.10 9.09 -4.20
C TRP A 165 9.19 10.16 -4.27
N GLY A 166 9.08 11.07 -5.24
CA GLY A 166 10.03 12.17 -5.49
C GLY A 166 11.43 11.69 -5.91
N ASP A 167 11.93 12.19 -7.05
CA ASP A 167 13.36 12.15 -7.37
C ASP A 167 14.07 13.37 -6.74
#